data_AF-A0A2K3LH18-F1
#
_entry.id   AF-A0A2K3LH18-F1
#
_cell.length_a   1.000
_cell.length_b   1.000
_cell.length_c   1.000
_cell.angle_alpha   90.00
_cell.angle_beta   90.00
_cell.angle_gamma   90.00
#
_symmetry.space_group_name_H-M   'P 1'
#
loop_
_entity.id
_entity.type
_entity.pdbx_description
1 polymer ?
#
loop_
_entity_poly.entity_id
_entity_poly.type
_entity_poly.pdbx_seq_one_letter_code
_entity_poly.pdbx_strand_id
1 'polypeptide(L)'
;MSILKYLGARANRLYAARSYHKVNSFMSVSVTGLARVLGFSSLHTAPDSSVELHTQDEEVVIALGSNVGDRLHNFKEALTLMRKSGIHITRHASLYETAPAYVTDQPRFLNSAVRAVTKLGPHALLSVLKGIEKDLGRTDGI
;
A
#
# COMPACT_ATOMS: atom_id res chain seq x y z
N MET A 1 -1.90 10.62 13.30
CA MET A 1 -2.49 10.00 12.08
C MET A 1 -2.27 8.50 12.14
N SER A 2 -3.18 7.69 11.60
CA SER A 2 -2.99 6.26 11.38
C SER A 2 -3.22 5.91 9.92
N ILE A 3 -2.37 5.05 9.38
CA ILE A 3 -2.41 4.56 8.01
C ILE A 3 -2.42 3.03 8.12
N LEU A 4 -3.61 2.44 8.27
CA LEU A 4 -3.76 1.02 8.61
C LEU A 4 -4.46 0.23 7.52
N LYS A 5 -3.75 -0.83 7.09
CA LYS A 5 -4.09 -1.99 6.24
C LYS A 5 -4.04 -1.80 4.72
N TYR A 6 -2.92 -2.27 4.17
CA TYR A 6 -2.80 -2.85 2.83
C TYR A 6 -3.95 -3.85 2.60
N LEU A 7 -4.88 -3.51 1.72
CA LEU A 7 -5.80 -4.46 1.14
C LEU A 7 -5.14 -4.96 -0.14
N GLY A 8 -4.37 -6.05 -0.04
CA GLY A 8 -3.73 -6.67 -1.20
C GLY A 8 -4.75 -7.00 -2.30
N ALA A 9 -4.26 -7.18 -3.53
CA ALA A 9 -5.03 -7.31 -4.76
C ALA A 9 -6.13 -8.41 -4.80
N ARG A 10 -6.35 -9.17 -3.72
CA ARG A 10 -7.38 -10.22 -3.59
C ARG A 10 -8.07 -10.31 -2.22
N ALA A 11 -8.16 -9.24 -1.42
CA ALA A 11 -8.87 -9.30 -0.14
C ALA A 11 -10.39 -9.08 -0.30
N ASN A 12 -11.11 -10.19 -0.49
CA ASN A 12 -12.56 -10.27 -0.63
C ASN A 12 -13.30 -10.21 0.73
N ARG A 13 -13.02 -9.20 1.57
CA ARG A 13 -13.81 -8.89 2.78
C ARG A 13 -13.89 -7.38 2.97
N LEU A 14 -14.93 -6.82 2.38
CA LEU A 14 -15.33 -5.42 2.45
C LEU A 14 -16.01 -5.12 3.80
N TYR A 15 -15.50 -4.15 4.54
CA TYR A 15 -16.38 -3.10 5.04
C TYR A 15 -16.34 -1.97 4.00
N ALA A 16 -17.54 -1.50 3.61
CA ALA A 16 -17.84 -0.52 2.55
C ALA A 16 -17.95 -1.08 1.11
N ALA A 17 -19.18 -1.45 0.78
CA ALA A 17 -19.77 -1.77 -0.51
C ALA A 17 -19.18 -1.08 -1.77
N ARG A 18 -18.92 -1.89 -2.81
CA ARG A 18 -19.60 -1.91 -4.13
C ARG A 18 -18.63 -2.40 -5.22
N SER A 19 -19.02 -3.48 -5.90
CA SER A 19 -18.26 -4.19 -6.93
C SER A 19 -17.74 -3.28 -8.04
N TYR A 20 -16.48 -3.47 -8.42
CA TYR A 20 -15.95 -3.02 -9.71
C TYR A 20 -15.65 -4.25 -10.58
N HIS A 21 -16.32 -4.32 -11.72
CA HIS A 21 -16.08 -5.34 -12.74
C HIS A 21 -14.74 -5.06 -13.44
N LYS A 22 -13.88 -6.08 -13.48
CA LYS A 22 -12.62 -6.10 -14.21
C LYS A 22 -12.89 -6.31 -15.70
N VAL A 23 -12.66 -5.29 -16.53
CA VAL A 23 -12.58 -5.47 -17.99
C VAL A 23 -11.11 -5.74 -18.31
N ASN A 24 -10.80 -7.02 -18.56
CA ASN A 24 -9.47 -7.44 -19.03
C ASN A 24 -9.47 -7.37 -20.56
N SER A 25 -8.70 -6.44 -21.14
CA SER A 25 -8.36 -6.49 -22.57
C SER A 25 -6.98 -7.14 -22.70
N PHE A 26 -6.96 -8.34 -23.29
CA PHE A 26 -5.74 -9.06 -23.67
C PHE A 26 -5.10 -8.37 -24.88
N MET A 27 -3.79 -8.09 -24.83
CA MET A 27 -2.97 -7.99 -26.03
C MET A 27 -1.78 -8.95 -25.90
N SER A 28 -1.75 -9.92 -26.81
CA SER A 28 -0.67 -10.86 -27.05
C SER A 28 0.50 -10.15 -27.74
N VAL A 29 1.73 -10.41 -27.30
CA VAL A 29 2.92 -10.18 -28.13
C VAL A 29 3.80 -11.42 -28.05
N SER A 30 3.99 -12.03 -29.23
CA SER A 30 4.87 -13.16 -29.49
C SER A 30 6.34 -12.73 -29.41
N VAL A 31 7.18 -13.46 -28.68
CA VAL A 31 8.64 -13.35 -28.81
C VAL A 31 9.19 -14.74 -29.12
N THR A 32 9.54 -14.92 -30.38
CA THR A 32 10.34 -16.03 -30.90
C THR A 32 11.81 -15.74 -30.60
N GLY A 33 12.54 -16.66 -29.95
CA GLY A 33 13.97 -16.45 -29.67
C GLY A 33 14.65 -17.63 -28.99
N LEU A 34 15.30 -18.44 -29.81
CA LEU A 34 16.01 -19.69 -29.52
C LEU A 34 17.39 -19.44 -28.87
N ALA A 35 17.73 -20.11 -27.76
CA ALA A 35 19.12 -20.52 -27.47
C ALA A 35 19.15 -21.61 -26.39
N ARG A 36 19.77 -22.74 -26.72
CA ARG A 36 19.92 -23.96 -25.95
C ARG A 36 21.44 -24.16 -25.68
N VAL A 37 21.77 -24.91 -24.62
CA VAL A 37 22.96 -25.80 -24.46
C VAL A 37 24.13 -25.34 -23.52
N LEU A 38 24.17 -26.02 -22.35
CA LEU A 38 25.29 -26.61 -21.55
C LEU A 38 26.20 -25.79 -20.60
N GLY A 39 25.95 -25.96 -19.28
CA GLY A 39 26.75 -26.76 -18.33
C GLY A 39 28.13 -26.28 -17.84
N PHE A 40 28.29 -26.04 -16.53
CA PHE A 40 29.34 -26.60 -15.64
C PHE A 40 29.11 -26.24 -14.15
N SER A 41 29.56 -27.13 -13.26
CA SER A 41 29.23 -27.22 -11.82
C SER A 41 30.26 -26.56 -10.87
N SER A 42 29.80 -25.99 -9.75
CA SER A 42 30.37 -26.15 -8.39
C SER A 42 29.50 -25.47 -7.31
N LEU A 43 29.28 -26.16 -6.19
CA LEU A 43 28.46 -25.75 -5.03
C LEU A 43 29.30 -25.02 -3.96
N HIS A 44 28.60 -24.27 -3.09
CA HIS A 44 28.94 -23.52 -1.84
C HIS A 44 28.66 -22.02 -2.03
N THR A 45 27.86 -21.29 -1.25
CA THR A 45 27.20 -21.44 0.06
C THR A 45 26.02 -20.46 0.08
N ALA A 46 24.86 -20.83 0.66
CA ALA A 46 23.79 -19.88 1.00
C ALA A 46 24.00 -19.34 2.42
N PRO A 47 23.56 -18.10 2.71
CA PRO A 47 22.16 -17.99 3.10
C PRO A 47 21.40 -16.91 2.32
N ASP A 48 20.23 -17.32 1.85
CA ASP A 48 18.97 -16.62 2.06
C ASP A 48 18.99 -15.08 2.00
N SER A 49 18.90 -14.56 0.79
CA SER A 49 18.19 -13.31 0.56
C SER A 49 17.59 -13.36 -0.84
N SER A 50 16.39 -13.94 -0.97
CA SER A 50 15.57 -13.73 -2.15
C SER A 50 15.20 -12.25 -2.19
N VAL A 51 16.03 -11.45 -2.86
CA VAL A 51 15.65 -10.12 -3.29
C VAL A 51 14.58 -10.31 -4.36
N GLU A 52 13.31 -10.34 -3.93
CA GLU A 52 12.19 -10.29 -4.85
C GLU A 52 12.21 -8.92 -5.53
N LEU A 53 12.85 -8.86 -6.70
CA LEU A 53 12.79 -7.71 -7.59
C LEU A 53 11.35 -7.62 -8.12
N HIS A 54 10.49 -6.89 -7.41
CA HIS A 54 9.16 -6.52 -7.88
C HIS A 54 9.34 -5.43 -8.96
N THR A 55 9.48 -5.88 -10.21
CA THR A 55 9.68 -4.99 -11.37
C THR A 55 8.36 -4.49 -11.97
N GLN A 56 7.22 -4.94 -11.43
CA GLN A 56 5.90 -4.51 -11.86
C GLN A 56 5.30 -3.52 -10.87
N ASP A 57 4.59 -2.55 -11.42
CA ASP A 57 3.80 -1.59 -10.66
C ASP A 57 2.61 -2.32 -10.01
N GLU A 58 2.57 -2.33 -8.68
CA GLU A 58 1.52 -2.95 -7.88
C GLU A 58 0.40 -1.97 -7.56
N GLU A 59 -0.85 -2.36 -7.79
CA GLU A 59 -2.02 -1.59 -7.38
C GLU A 59 -2.37 -1.86 -5.92
N VAL A 60 -2.44 -0.79 -5.12
CA VAL A 60 -2.68 -0.87 -3.68
C VAL A 60 -3.85 0.01 -3.26
N VAL A 61 -4.55 -0.43 -2.21
CA VAL A 61 -5.53 0.38 -1.50
C VAL A 61 -5.06 0.56 -0.06
N ILE A 62 -4.99 1.83 0.37
CA ILE A 62 -4.45 2.24 1.66
C ILE A 62 -5.55 2.99 2.41
N ALA A 63 -5.94 2.51 3.59
CA ALA A 63 -6.85 3.25 4.46
C ALA A 63 -6.08 4.24 5.36
N LEU A 64 -6.72 5.36 5.64
CA LEU A 64 -6.18 6.52 6.35
C LEU A 64 -7.18 6.94 7.43
N GLY A 65 -6.70 7.31 8.61
CA GLY A 65 -7.53 7.72 9.74
C GLY A 65 -6.82 8.68 10.69
N SER A 66 -7.44 9.82 11.01
CA SER A 66 -6.88 10.81 11.93
C SER A 66 -7.93 11.25 12.94
N ASN A 67 -7.64 11.18 14.23
CA ASN A 67 -8.55 11.59 15.30
C ASN A 67 -8.03 12.75 16.15
N VAL A 68 -6.72 13.00 16.18
CA VAL A 68 -6.09 14.04 17.01
C VAL A 68 -5.38 15.10 16.17
N GLY A 69 -5.24 16.31 16.73
CA GLY A 69 -4.60 17.46 16.08
C GLY A 69 -5.40 18.00 14.88
N ASP A 70 -4.70 18.67 13.96
CA ASP A 70 -5.30 19.09 12.70
C ASP A 70 -5.46 17.88 11.76
N ARG A 71 -6.64 17.25 11.86
CA ARG A 71 -6.96 16.03 11.13
C ARG A 71 -6.83 16.22 9.62
N LEU A 72 -7.32 17.33 9.07
CA LEU A 72 -7.32 17.56 7.62
C LEU A 72 -5.92 17.88 7.09
N HIS A 73 -5.13 18.66 7.85
CA HIS A 73 -3.72 18.89 7.53
C HIS A 73 -2.94 17.57 7.52
N ASN A 74 -3.13 16.72 8.54
CA ASN A 74 -2.49 15.40 8.61
C ASN A 74 -2.82 14.54 7.38
N PHE A 75 -4.06 14.59 6.87
CA PHE A 75 -4.44 13.90 5.64
C PHE A 75 -3.67 14.44 4.43
N LYS A 76 -3.66 15.76 4.24
CA LYS A 76 -2.98 16.39 3.11
C LYS A 76 -1.49 16.06 3.12
N GLU A 77 -0.85 16.15 4.29
CA GLU A 77 0.58 15.87 4.42
C GLU A 77 0.90 14.39 4.22
N ALA A 78 0.07 13.46 4.73
CA ALA A 78 0.24 12.04 4.45
C ALA A 78 0.23 11.74 2.94
N LEU A 79 -0.71 12.34 2.19
CA LEU A 79 -0.76 12.17 0.73
C LEU A 79 0.45 12.78 0.02
N THR A 80 1.00 13.89 0.54
CA THR A 80 2.22 14.51 0.01
C THR A 80 3.42 13.58 0.23
N LEU A 81 3.60 13.06 1.45
CA LEU A 81 4.69 12.17 1.81
C LEU A 81 4.62 10.84 1.04
N MET A 82 3.42 10.26 0.88
CA MET A 82 3.22 9.07 0.06
C MET A 82 3.72 9.28 -1.38
N ARG A 83 3.37 10.40 -2.02
CA ARG A 83 3.82 10.70 -3.38
C ARG A 83 5.34 10.84 -3.46
N LYS A 84 5.95 11.51 -2.47
CA LYS A 84 7.41 11.63 -2.37
C LYS A 84 8.10 10.28 -2.21
N SER A 85 7.44 9.32 -1.58
CA SER A 85 7.95 7.96 -1.36
C SER A 85 7.65 6.96 -2.49
N GLY A 86 7.26 7.44 -3.68
CA GLY A 86 6.98 6.56 -4.82
C GLY A 86 5.64 5.81 -4.75
N ILE A 87 4.68 6.34 -3.99
CA ILE A 87 3.30 5.84 -3.94
C ILE A 87 2.43 6.79 -4.77
N HIS A 88 2.12 6.40 -6.00
CA HIS A 88 1.40 7.24 -6.94
C HIS A 88 -0.12 7.09 -6.74
N ILE A 89 -0.72 8.04 -6.02
CA ILE A 89 -2.16 8.05 -5.74
C ILE A 89 -2.94 8.30 -7.03
N THR A 90 -3.77 7.34 -7.42
CA THR A 90 -4.64 7.40 -8.60
C THR A 90 -6.05 7.85 -8.27
N ARG A 91 -6.52 7.58 -7.04
CA ARG A 91 -7.86 8.01 -6.58
C ARG A 91 -7.91 8.18 -5.07
N HIS A 92 -8.73 9.12 -4.60
CA HIS A 92 -9.09 9.25 -3.19
C HIS A 92 -10.59 9.00 -2.99
N ALA A 93 -10.95 8.41 -1.86
CA ALA A 93 -12.32 8.32 -1.40
C ALA A 93 -12.73 9.59 -0.63
N SER A 94 -14.03 9.79 -0.44
CA SER A 94 -14.53 10.85 0.43
C SER A 94 -13.98 10.70 1.86
N LEU A 95 -13.98 11.81 2.60
CA LEU A 95 -13.68 11.82 4.02
C LEU A 95 -14.96 11.53 4.81
N TYR A 96 -14.85 10.68 5.83
CA TYR A 96 -15.96 10.28 6.69
C TYR A 96 -15.60 10.47 8.15
N GLU A 97 -16.50 11.06 8.93
CA GLU A 97 -16.29 11.18 10.37
C GLU A 97 -17.01 10.06 11.13
N THR A 98 -16.27 9.23 11.86
CA THR A 98 -16.81 8.06 12.57
C THR A 98 -16.47 8.10 14.06
N ALA A 99 -17.31 7.47 14.87
CA ALA A 99 -16.97 7.21 16.27
C ALA A 99 -15.78 6.23 16.37
N PRO A 100 -15.00 6.28 17.45
CA PRO A 100 -13.98 5.25 17.74
C PRO A 100 -14.63 3.87 17.94
N ALA A 101 -13.97 2.81 17.44
CA ALA A 101 -14.54 1.45 17.47
C ALA A 101 -14.20 0.62 18.72
N TYR A 102 -13.04 0.86 19.35
CA TYR A 102 -12.52 0.01 20.44
C TYR A 102 -12.37 0.80 21.74
N VAL A 103 -11.42 1.74 21.77
CA VAL A 103 -11.28 2.72 22.85
C VAL A 103 -12.23 3.86 22.53
N THR A 104 -13.32 4.00 23.27
CA THR A 104 -14.39 4.95 22.95
C THR A 104 -14.18 6.33 23.55
N ASP A 105 -13.40 6.44 24.63
CA ASP A 105 -13.04 7.71 25.27
C ASP A 105 -11.87 8.39 24.52
N GLN A 106 -12.15 8.78 23.28
CA GLN A 106 -11.23 9.55 22.44
C GLN A 106 -12.01 10.31 21.35
N PRO A 107 -11.41 11.33 20.71
CA PRO A 107 -12.07 12.08 19.66
C PRO A 107 -12.49 11.21 18.46
N ARG A 108 -13.48 11.69 17.71
CA ARG A 108 -13.94 11.04 16.46
C ARG A 108 -12.82 10.99 15.42
N PHE A 109 -12.81 9.92 14.65
CA PHE A 109 -11.88 9.76 13.53
C PHE A 109 -12.43 10.42 12.28
N LEU A 110 -11.57 11.11 11.55
CA LEU A 110 -11.73 11.38 10.13
C LEU A 110 -11.06 10.24 9.36
N ASN A 111 -11.80 9.52 8.53
CA ASN A 111 -11.35 8.33 7.81
C ASN A 111 -11.48 8.50 6.29
N SER A 112 -10.59 7.88 5.53
CA SER A 112 -10.67 7.75 4.07
C SER A 112 -9.88 6.54 3.58
N ALA A 113 -9.85 6.34 2.27
CA ALA A 113 -8.98 5.39 1.60
C ALA A 113 -8.47 5.99 0.28
N VAL A 114 -7.27 5.58 -0.12
CA VAL A 114 -6.69 5.93 -1.42
C VAL A 114 -6.34 4.68 -2.21
N ARG A 115 -6.52 4.78 -3.52
CA ARG A 115 -5.99 3.82 -4.50
C ARG A 115 -4.71 4.40 -5.05
N ALA A 116 -3.68 3.59 -5.15
CA ALA A 116 -2.37 4.01 -5.63
C ALA A 116 -1.68 2.89 -6.42
N VAL A 117 -0.63 3.28 -7.12
CA VAL A 117 0.29 2.36 -7.81
C VAL A 117 1.69 2.59 -7.24
N THR A 118 2.43 1.51 -6.99
CA THR A 118 3.80 1.61 -6.45
C THR A 118 4.65 0.40 -6.84
N LYS A 119 5.96 0.58 -6.92
CA LYS A 119 6.93 -0.52 -7.09
C LYS A 119 7.36 -1.15 -5.76
N LEU A 120 6.88 -0.61 -4.65
CA LEU A 120 7.20 -1.12 -3.33
C LEU A 120 6.47 -2.43 -3.08
N GLY A 121 7.22 -3.49 -2.80
CA GLY A 121 6.65 -4.72 -2.27
C GLY A 121 5.95 -4.50 -0.92
N PRO A 122 5.08 -5.42 -0.47
CA PRO A 122 4.19 -5.21 0.68
C PRO A 122 4.90 -4.78 1.98
N HIS A 123 6.05 -5.38 2.30
CA HIS A 123 6.83 -5.03 3.50
C HIS A 123 7.50 -3.66 3.39
N ALA A 124 8.05 -3.33 2.22
CA ALA A 124 8.65 -2.03 1.98
C ALA A 124 7.58 -0.92 2.04
N LEU A 125 6.42 -1.16 1.44
CA LEU A 125 5.27 -0.27 1.54
C LEU A 125 4.85 -0.06 3.00
N LEU A 126 4.67 -1.12 3.78
CA LEU A 126 4.32 -1.00 5.19
C LEU A 126 5.36 -0.19 5.99
N SER A 127 6.65 -0.43 5.74
CA SER A 127 7.74 0.32 6.38
C SER A 127 7.66 1.82 6.08
N VAL A 128 7.46 2.18 4.80
CA VAL A 128 7.27 3.57 4.37
C VAL A 128 6.05 4.20 5.04
N LEU A 129 4.91 3.51 5.07
CA LEU A 129 3.68 4.04 5.67
C LEU A 129 3.82 4.27 7.17
N LYS A 130 4.49 3.36 7.89
CA LYS A 130 4.83 3.54 9.32
C LYS A 130 5.78 4.71 9.55
N GLY A 131 6.75 4.91 8.65
CA GLY A 131 7.61 6.08 8.66
C GLY A 131 6.80 7.38 8.56
N ILE A 132 5.88 7.45 7.61
CA ILE A 132 4.98 8.60 7.44
C ILE A 132 4.11 8.82 8.69
N GLU A 133 3.57 7.77 9.31
CA GLU A 133 2.83 7.90 10.57
C GLU A 133 3.68 8.56 11.66
N LYS A 134 4.95 8.14 11.78
CA LYS A 134 5.90 8.68 12.76
C LYS A 134 6.24 10.14 12.49
N ASP A 135 6.50 10.49 11.22
CA ASP A 135 6.77 11.86 10.80
C ASP A 135 5.58 12.80 11.08
N LEU A 136 4.36 12.26 11.04
CA LEU A 136 3.12 12.94 11.42
C LEU A 136 2.78 12.85 12.91
N GLY A 137 3.76 12.51 13.76
CA GLY A 137 3.66 12.58 15.21
C GLY A 137 2.98 11.37 15.87
N ARG A 138 2.82 10.23 15.18
CA ARG A 138 2.41 8.98 15.84
C ARG A 138 3.62 8.41 16.59
N THR A 139 3.58 8.44 17.92
CA THR A 139 4.71 8.01 18.75
C THR A 139 4.72 6.51 19.00
N ASP A 140 3.56 5.87 19.18
CA ASP A 140 3.46 4.41 19.33
C ASP A 140 2.09 3.91 18.87
N GLY A 141 2.08 2.79 18.15
CA GLY A 141 0.88 2.06 17.76
C GLY A 141 1.14 0.57 17.90
N ILE A 142 0.17 -0.14 18.49
CA ILE A 142 0.17 -1.61 18.61
C ILE A 142 0.35 -2.25 17.22
#